data_AF-A0A956Y6N3-F1
#
_entry.id   AF-A0A956Y6N3-F1
#
_cell.length_a   1.000
_cell.length_b   1.000
_cell.length_c   1.000
_cell.angle_alpha   90.00
_cell.angle_beta   90.00
_cell.angle_gamma   90.00
#
_symmetry.space_group_name_H-M   'P 1'
#
loop_
_entity.id
_entity.type
_entity.pdbx_description
1 polymer ?
#
loop_
_entity_poly.entity_id
_entity_poly.type
_entity_poly.pdbx_seq_one_letter_code
_entity_poly.pdbx_strand_id
1 'polypeptide(L)'
;MRRIGVWFLLSVMFFALASASLAQESTATPSSSSSNEITVSNDVFQELLDRVETAEGRAFNLLGVYEAIGQAITVGSVLITVLGILGGAAGVSQVVSARRELTESSEQLKEEAAQLRKQFDEEIRMKEAQLETLRKQLEEAAAEERQATSNALLANALIPLGERQYKTGDYTGAMNTYVRALELDQANPVVHQRLAYVYTQMGELKAAESHYQIAIDQENKFAPALAGLGFVYRRMAEKLDDSIERDRMMLKAEDMLLQALDISPRLIDDDGESWWGVLGGLYKRNGNIERAINAYERATEITPQSSYGMGNLALLYMRKKDSEKMIETYERVEHIAMKEADQEQGNFWGYADLVVSRFALGKIEEAEQALKIAVAIAPFDSPYMLSSLADTLRELTDVVEPDTVPPLNAAIASLEMEQKRRQNLPDMPEGDSDE
;
A
#
# COMPACT_ATOMS: atom_id res chain seq x y z
N MET A 1 -20.67 17.21 53.03
CA MET A 1 -21.44 17.19 51.77
C MET A 1 -21.13 18.37 50.84
N ARG A 2 -21.07 19.64 51.30
CA ARG A 2 -20.72 20.79 50.42
C ARG A 2 -19.33 20.73 49.74
N ARG A 3 -18.33 20.05 50.33
CA ARG A 3 -16.97 19.97 49.74
C ARG A 3 -16.84 18.95 48.61
N ILE A 4 -17.66 17.90 48.56
CA ILE A 4 -17.50 16.81 47.56
C ILE A 4 -18.10 17.22 46.20
N GLY A 5 -19.25 17.92 46.21
CA GLY A 5 -19.87 18.42 44.97
C GLY A 5 -19.07 19.54 44.29
N VAL A 6 -18.35 20.37 45.04
CA VAL A 6 -17.49 21.43 44.48
C VAL A 6 -16.25 20.86 43.80
N TRP A 7 -15.65 19.80 44.35
CA TRP A 7 -14.50 19.12 43.72
C TRP A 7 -14.90 18.33 42.47
N PHE A 8 -16.09 17.74 42.44
CA PHE A 8 -16.65 17.09 41.26
C PHE A 8 -16.93 18.08 40.11
N LEU A 9 -17.54 19.23 40.42
CA LEU A 9 -17.77 20.30 39.44
C LEU A 9 -16.46 20.93 38.95
N LEU A 10 -15.47 21.12 39.82
CA LEU A 10 -14.14 21.60 39.43
C LEU A 10 -13.38 20.59 38.55
N SER A 11 -13.50 19.28 38.80
CA SER A 11 -12.86 18.27 37.95
C SER A 11 -13.49 18.15 36.56
N VAL A 12 -14.82 18.34 36.47
CA VAL A 12 -15.54 18.35 35.18
C VAL A 12 -15.20 19.61 34.37
N MET A 13 -15.13 20.78 35.02
CA MET A 13 -14.67 22.02 34.37
C MET A 13 -13.22 21.95 33.90
N PHE A 14 -12.33 21.34 34.69
CA PHE A 14 -10.90 21.20 34.32
C PHE A 14 -10.73 20.29 33.09
N PHE A 15 -11.54 19.23 32.96
CA PHE A 15 -11.55 18.36 31.79
C PHE A 15 -12.12 19.03 30.53
N ALA A 16 -13.15 19.87 30.69
CA ALA A 16 -13.73 20.67 29.60
C ALA A 16 -12.76 21.74 29.06
N LEU A 17 -11.97 22.38 29.94
CA LEU A 17 -10.96 23.36 29.54
C LEU A 17 -9.74 22.72 28.87
N ALA A 18 -9.31 21.53 29.34
CA ALA A 18 -8.20 20.79 28.72
C ALA A 18 -8.54 20.27 27.31
N SER A 19 -9.81 19.92 27.07
CA SER A 19 -10.29 19.46 25.75
C SER A 19 -10.52 20.60 24.76
N ALA A 20 -10.95 21.79 25.23
CA ALA A 20 -11.03 22.99 24.39
C ALA A 20 -9.63 23.49 23.95
N SER A 21 -8.62 23.33 24.80
CA SER A 21 -7.21 23.61 24.49
C SER A 21 -6.67 22.72 23.35
N LEU A 22 -7.00 21.42 23.38
CA LEU A 22 -6.63 20.47 22.33
C LEU A 22 -7.38 20.70 21.00
N ALA A 23 -8.60 21.23 21.04
CA ALA A 23 -9.37 21.57 19.85
C ALA A 23 -8.88 22.87 19.16
N GLN A 24 -8.27 23.79 19.91
CA GLN A 24 -7.77 25.07 19.36
C GLN A 24 -6.42 24.96 18.63
N GLU A 25 -5.61 23.93 18.91
CA GLU A 25 -4.39 23.67 18.14
C GLU A 25 -4.66 23.05 16.74
N SER A 26 -5.92 22.71 16.43
CA SER A 26 -6.33 22.05 15.18
C SER A 26 -6.72 23.01 14.04
N THR A 27 -6.71 24.33 14.25
CA THR A 27 -7.06 25.28 13.17
C THR A 27 -5.84 25.69 12.35
N ALA A 28 -5.35 24.80 11.49
CA ALA A 28 -4.50 25.13 10.35
C ALA A 28 -5.01 24.41 9.09
N THR A 29 -5.28 25.18 8.03
CA THR A 29 -5.98 24.80 6.78
C THR A 29 -5.13 23.99 5.78
N PRO A 30 -5.74 23.31 4.77
CA PRO A 30 -5.36 21.97 4.31
C PRO A 30 -4.72 21.90 2.90
N SER A 31 -4.10 20.74 2.57
CA SER A 31 -3.93 20.30 1.18
C SER A 31 -3.94 18.76 1.02
N SER A 32 -5.03 18.29 0.42
CA SER A 32 -5.35 17.02 -0.26
C SER A 32 -4.32 15.88 -0.31
N SER A 33 -4.63 14.74 0.33
CA SER A 33 -5.10 13.50 -0.35
C SER A 33 -5.27 12.35 0.65
N SER A 34 -6.46 11.74 0.64
CA SER A 34 -6.89 10.53 1.37
C SER A 34 -6.49 10.44 2.84
N SER A 35 -7.04 11.36 3.62
CA SER A 35 -7.21 11.18 5.05
C SER A 35 -8.24 10.09 5.30
N ASN A 36 -7.80 8.90 5.73
CA ASN A 36 -8.62 8.11 6.64
C ASN A 36 -8.67 8.91 7.95
N GLU A 37 -9.54 9.91 7.95
CA GLU A 37 -9.91 10.68 9.12
C GLU A 37 -10.31 9.70 10.21
N ILE A 38 -9.69 9.90 11.36
CA ILE A 38 -9.96 9.23 12.62
C ILE A 38 -11.46 9.32 12.88
N THR A 39 -12.17 8.30 12.43
CA THR A 39 -13.62 8.14 12.64
C THR A 39 -13.78 7.36 13.95
N VAL A 40 -13.17 7.87 15.03
CA VAL A 40 -13.77 7.67 16.35
C VAL A 40 -15.07 8.43 16.23
N SER A 41 -16.14 7.68 15.91
CA SER A 41 -17.33 8.24 15.28
C SER A 41 -17.70 9.57 15.92
N ASN A 42 -17.78 10.61 15.09
CA ASN A 42 -18.29 11.92 15.49
C ASN A 42 -19.63 11.73 16.23
N ASP A 43 -20.38 10.67 15.91
CA ASP A 43 -21.61 10.28 16.62
C ASP A 43 -21.35 9.89 18.08
N VAL A 44 -20.28 9.15 18.41
CA VAL A 44 -19.95 8.75 19.79
C VAL A 44 -19.53 9.97 20.61
N PHE A 45 -18.78 10.89 20.01
CA PHE A 45 -18.37 12.13 20.67
C PHE A 45 -19.54 13.11 20.87
N GLN A 46 -20.40 13.27 19.85
CA GLN A 46 -21.60 14.09 19.93
C GLN A 46 -22.65 13.50 20.88
N GLU A 47 -22.79 12.18 20.91
CA GLU A 47 -23.67 11.48 21.85
C GLU A 47 -23.17 11.62 23.30
N LEU A 48 -21.86 11.68 23.53
CA LEU A 48 -21.30 11.99 24.84
C LEU A 48 -21.58 13.44 25.26
N LEU A 49 -21.44 14.41 24.35
CA LEU A 49 -21.71 15.83 24.63
C LEU A 49 -23.19 16.08 24.95
N ASP A 50 -24.11 15.58 24.13
CA ASP A 50 -25.56 15.73 24.31
C ASP A 50 -26.05 15.09 25.63
N ARG A 51 -25.42 13.97 26.02
CA ARG A 51 -25.73 13.28 27.29
C ARG A 51 -25.18 14.02 28.52
N VAL A 52 -24.03 14.67 28.42
CA VAL A 52 -23.46 15.51 29.50
C VAL A 52 -24.33 16.75 29.70
N GLU A 53 -24.74 17.41 28.63
CA GLU A 53 -25.59 18.61 28.67
C GLU A 53 -26.99 18.29 29.23
N THR A 54 -27.56 17.14 28.86
CA THR A 54 -28.83 16.65 29.41
C THR A 54 -28.75 16.30 30.89
N ALA A 55 -27.61 15.74 31.35
CA ALA A 55 -27.39 15.40 32.75
C ALA A 55 -27.24 16.66 33.62
N GLU A 56 -26.58 17.70 33.12
CA GLU A 56 -26.43 19.00 33.80
C GLU A 56 -27.78 19.69 34.01
N GLY A 57 -28.63 19.73 32.98
CA GLY A 57 -29.98 20.32 33.07
C GLY A 57 -30.91 19.62 34.05
N ARG A 58 -30.79 18.30 34.22
CA ARG A 58 -31.58 17.53 35.21
C ARG A 58 -31.08 17.75 36.63
N ALA A 59 -29.77 17.84 36.85
CA ALA A 59 -29.17 18.07 38.16
C ALA A 59 -29.55 19.45 38.74
N PHE A 60 -29.55 20.50 37.92
CA PHE A 60 -29.97 21.85 38.34
C PHE A 60 -31.45 21.94 38.71
N ASN A 61 -32.33 21.29 37.94
CA ASN A 61 -33.77 21.27 38.25
C ASN A 61 -34.08 20.55 39.58
N LEU A 62 -33.35 19.49 39.92
CA LEU A 62 -33.54 18.74 41.16
C LEU A 62 -33.05 19.48 42.41
N LEU A 63 -31.93 20.21 42.31
CA LEU A 63 -31.44 21.05 43.40
C LEU A 63 -32.45 22.19 43.72
N GLY A 64 -33.07 22.76 42.67
CA GLY A 64 -34.14 23.75 42.80
C GLY A 64 -35.42 23.20 43.41
N VAL A 65 -35.82 21.98 43.06
CA VAL A 65 -36.99 21.29 43.68
C VAL A 65 -36.75 21.01 45.16
N TYR A 66 -35.51 20.66 45.56
CA TYR A 66 -35.17 20.41 46.96
C TYR A 66 -35.20 21.67 47.82
N GLU A 67 -34.64 22.79 47.33
CA GLU A 67 -34.74 24.08 48.03
C GLU A 67 -36.20 24.56 48.15
N ALA A 68 -37.01 24.34 47.12
CA ALA A 68 -38.42 24.68 47.12
C ALA A 68 -39.26 23.85 48.12
N ILE A 69 -39.02 22.54 48.21
CA ILE A 69 -39.72 21.65 49.16
C ILE A 69 -39.33 22.00 50.61
N GLY A 70 -38.04 22.27 50.87
CA GLY A 70 -37.57 22.68 52.19
C GLY A 70 -38.21 23.98 52.68
N GLN A 71 -38.35 24.97 51.79
CA GLN A 71 -39.04 26.24 52.07
C GLN A 71 -40.55 26.08 52.25
N ALA A 72 -41.21 25.24 51.45
CA ALA A 72 -42.66 24.99 51.55
C ALA A 72 -43.07 24.37 52.90
N ILE A 73 -42.26 23.44 53.43
CA ILE A 73 -42.50 22.79 54.74
C ILE A 73 -42.34 23.81 55.89
N THR A 74 -41.36 24.70 55.81
CA THR A 74 -41.16 25.76 56.81
C THR A 74 -42.29 26.79 56.78
N VAL A 75 -42.76 27.17 55.60
CA VAL A 75 -43.88 28.11 55.44
C VAL A 75 -45.21 27.50 55.91
N GLY A 76 -45.49 26.24 55.56
CA GLY A 76 -46.72 25.55 55.95
C GLY A 76 -46.85 25.32 57.47
N SER A 77 -45.75 24.99 58.15
CA SER A 77 -45.73 24.81 59.61
C SER A 77 -45.94 26.12 60.39
N VAL A 78 -45.50 27.25 59.84
CA VAL A 78 -45.77 28.61 60.38
C VAL A 78 -47.25 28.98 60.20
N LEU A 79 -47.83 28.76 59.03
CA LEU A 79 -49.24 29.05 58.73
C LEU A 79 -50.23 28.28 59.62
N ILE A 80 -49.98 26.99 59.86
CA ILE A 80 -50.81 26.14 60.74
C ILE A 80 -50.77 26.62 62.21
N THR A 81 -49.63 27.16 62.65
CA THR A 81 -49.47 27.70 64.01
C THR A 81 -50.25 29.01 64.18
N VAL A 82 -50.28 29.87 63.15
CA VAL A 82 -51.06 31.11 63.14
C VAL A 82 -52.58 30.82 63.15
N LEU A 83 -53.04 29.83 62.37
CA LEU A 83 -54.46 29.43 62.32
C LEU A 83 -54.97 28.85 63.66
N GLY A 84 -54.11 28.15 64.41
CA GLY A 84 -54.47 27.60 65.73
C GLY A 84 -54.62 28.66 66.82
N ILE A 85 -53.84 29.74 66.72
CA ILE A 85 -53.91 30.89 67.64
C ILE A 85 -55.22 31.68 67.42
N LEU A 86 -55.69 31.77 66.16
CA LEU A 86 -56.89 32.54 65.81
C LEU A 86 -58.23 31.79 66.08
N GLY A 87 -58.23 30.45 66.13
CA GLY A 87 -59.45 29.64 66.16
C GLY A 87 -59.94 29.10 67.53
N GLY A 88 -59.24 29.37 68.63
CA GLY A 88 -59.61 28.84 69.96
C GLY A 88 -59.65 27.30 70.04
N ALA A 89 -60.40 26.72 70.99
CA ALA A 89 -60.40 25.27 71.27
C ALA A 89 -60.79 24.37 70.07
N ALA A 90 -61.63 24.85 69.15
CA ALA A 90 -61.98 24.15 67.90
C ALA A 90 -60.88 24.25 66.83
N GLY A 91 -60.16 25.39 66.79
CA GLY A 91 -58.97 25.55 65.97
C GLY A 91 -57.83 24.63 66.40
N VAL A 92 -57.69 24.34 67.69
CA VAL A 92 -56.65 23.43 68.21
C VAL A 92 -56.84 22.00 67.70
N SER A 93 -58.05 21.44 67.66
CA SER A 93 -58.23 20.06 67.16
C SER A 93 -57.99 19.95 65.65
N GLN A 94 -58.42 20.95 64.86
CA GLN A 94 -58.17 21.01 63.42
C GLN A 94 -56.68 21.26 63.10
N VAL A 95 -55.98 22.02 63.96
CA VAL A 95 -54.53 22.22 63.84
C VAL A 95 -53.74 20.99 64.24
N VAL A 96 -54.20 20.22 65.22
CA VAL A 96 -53.57 18.94 65.58
C VAL A 96 -53.74 17.92 64.45
N SER A 97 -54.92 17.83 63.82
CA SER A 97 -55.11 16.96 62.65
C SER A 97 -54.30 17.44 61.44
N ALA A 98 -54.29 18.74 61.14
CA ALA A 98 -53.50 19.30 60.05
C ALA A 98 -51.99 19.17 60.28
N ARG A 99 -51.50 19.32 61.52
CA ARG A 99 -50.08 19.04 61.87
C ARG A 99 -49.75 17.57 61.68
N ARG A 100 -50.66 16.68 62.07
CA ARG A 100 -50.48 15.24 61.91
C ARG A 100 -50.41 14.85 60.43
N GLU A 101 -51.36 15.32 59.62
CA GLU A 101 -51.37 15.12 58.16
C GLU A 101 -50.15 15.73 57.48
N LEU A 102 -49.72 16.93 57.89
CA LEU A 102 -48.50 17.57 57.37
C LEU A 102 -47.23 16.79 57.77
N THR A 103 -47.19 16.22 58.97
CA THR A 103 -46.05 15.41 59.43
C THR A 103 -46.00 14.08 58.69
N GLU A 104 -47.15 13.43 58.50
CA GLU A 104 -47.29 12.19 57.73
C GLU A 104 -46.92 12.43 56.24
N SER A 105 -47.41 13.51 55.64
CA SER A 105 -47.05 13.92 54.27
C SER A 105 -45.56 14.32 54.15
N SER A 106 -45.00 15.00 55.16
CA SER A 106 -43.58 15.34 55.17
C SER A 106 -42.68 14.11 55.31
N GLU A 107 -43.08 13.08 56.06
CA GLU A 107 -42.33 11.83 56.15
C GLU A 107 -42.44 11.03 54.85
N GLN A 108 -43.62 10.96 54.22
CA GLN A 108 -43.79 10.35 52.90
C GLN A 108 -42.91 11.02 51.84
N LEU A 109 -42.89 12.37 51.79
CA LEU A 109 -42.03 13.11 50.87
C LEU A 109 -40.54 12.87 51.12
N LYS A 110 -40.12 12.70 52.38
CA LYS A 110 -38.72 12.34 52.71
C LYS A 110 -38.39 10.93 52.26
N GLU A 111 -39.31 9.98 52.41
CA GLU A 111 -39.13 8.60 51.94
C GLU A 111 -39.05 8.53 50.41
N GLU A 112 -39.95 9.22 49.69
CA GLU A 112 -39.91 9.33 48.23
C GLU A 112 -38.62 9.99 47.74
N ALA A 113 -38.19 11.08 48.38
CA ALA A 113 -36.92 11.73 48.06
C ALA A 113 -35.71 10.83 48.34
N ALA A 114 -35.75 10.02 49.41
CA ALA A 114 -34.70 9.05 49.72
C ALA A 114 -34.67 7.89 48.72
N GLN A 115 -35.82 7.43 48.24
CA GLN A 115 -35.91 6.40 47.19
C GLN A 115 -35.39 6.93 45.84
N LEU A 116 -35.81 8.13 45.45
CA LEU A 116 -35.34 8.77 44.22
C LEU A 116 -33.83 8.99 44.26
N ARG A 117 -33.28 9.39 45.41
CA ARG A 117 -31.84 9.51 45.60
C ARG A 117 -31.12 8.18 45.41
N LYS A 118 -31.64 7.08 45.96
CA LYS A 118 -31.04 5.75 45.77
C LYS A 118 -31.05 5.33 44.30
N GLN A 119 -32.16 5.55 43.60
CA GLN A 119 -32.26 5.26 42.17
C GLN A 119 -31.26 6.08 41.35
N PHE A 120 -31.10 7.36 41.69
CA PHE A 120 -30.16 8.24 41.00
C PHE A 120 -28.70 7.89 41.31
N ASP A 121 -28.37 7.59 42.58
CA ASP A 121 -27.04 7.12 42.98
C ASP A 121 -26.69 5.79 42.27
N GLU A 122 -27.67 4.91 42.07
CA GLU A 122 -27.52 3.67 41.30
C GLU A 122 -27.34 3.94 39.79
N GLU A 123 -28.12 4.85 39.20
CA GLU A 123 -27.99 5.24 37.79
C GLU A 123 -26.62 5.89 37.51
N ILE A 124 -26.16 6.80 38.38
CA ILE A 124 -24.83 7.41 38.30
C ILE A 124 -23.77 6.30 38.36
N ARG A 125 -23.85 5.41 39.34
CA ARG A 125 -22.87 4.34 39.50
C ARG A 125 -22.81 3.44 38.27
N MET A 126 -23.96 3.11 37.69
CA MET A 126 -24.05 2.34 36.45
C MET A 126 -23.43 3.08 35.27
N LYS A 127 -23.69 4.39 35.15
CA LYS A 127 -23.12 5.23 34.08
C LYS A 127 -21.61 5.45 34.24
N GLU A 128 -21.11 5.61 35.47
CA GLU A 128 -19.68 5.68 35.78
C GLU A 128 -18.98 4.37 35.39
N ALA A 129 -19.57 3.22 35.72
CA ALA A 129 -19.03 1.92 35.32
C ALA A 129 -19.02 1.73 33.78
N GLN A 130 -20.06 2.21 33.09
CA GLN A 130 -20.11 2.21 31.62
C GLN A 130 -19.04 3.14 31.02
N LEU A 131 -18.87 4.34 31.56
CA LEU A 131 -17.86 5.30 31.10
C LEU A 131 -16.45 4.75 31.28
N GLU A 132 -16.18 4.11 32.42
CA GLU A 132 -14.88 3.48 32.67
C GLU A 132 -14.61 2.33 31.70
N THR A 133 -15.62 1.52 31.40
CA THR A 133 -15.52 0.44 30.40
C THR A 133 -15.23 1.02 29.01
N LEU A 134 -15.92 2.08 28.61
CA LEU A 134 -15.71 2.74 27.32
C LEU A 134 -14.32 3.37 27.23
N ARG A 135 -13.84 4.02 28.29
CA ARG A 135 -12.48 4.57 28.35
C ARG A 135 -11.44 3.49 28.13
N LYS A 136 -11.58 2.36 28.83
CA LYS A 136 -10.67 1.23 28.68
C LYS A 136 -10.66 0.68 27.25
N GLN A 137 -11.82 0.51 26.63
CA GLN A 137 -11.93 0.07 25.23
C GLN A 137 -11.28 1.06 24.25
N LEU A 138 -11.45 2.37 24.47
CA LEU A 138 -10.82 3.39 23.65
C LEU A 138 -9.30 3.41 23.81
N GLU A 139 -8.78 3.22 25.03
CA GLU A 139 -7.35 3.12 25.28
C GLU A 139 -6.73 1.87 24.62
N GLU A 140 -7.42 0.72 24.70
CA GLU A 140 -7.01 -0.52 24.02
C GLU A 140 -6.98 -0.34 22.49
N ALA A 141 -8.07 0.18 21.91
CA ALA A 141 -8.14 0.45 20.46
C ALA A 141 -7.06 1.45 20.00
N ALA A 142 -6.83 2.52 20.75
CA ALA A 142 -5.78 3.49 20.42
C ALA A 142 -4.37 2.90 20.55
N ALA A 143 -4.15 1.96 21.47
CA ALA A 143 -2.87 1.26 21.59
C ALA A 143 -2.64 0.30 20.41
N GLU A 144 -3.67 -0.45 20.00
CA GLU A 144 -3.65 -1.31 18.82
C GLU A 144 -3.35 -0.52 17.54
N GLU A 145 -4.02 0.62 17.34
CA GLU A 145 -3.80 1.49 16.19
C GLU A 145 -2.38 2.05 16.14
N ARG A 146 -1.84 2.50 17.29
CA ARG A 146 -0.45 2.95 17.39
C ARG A 146 0.52 1.83 17.04
N GLN A 147 0.25 0.61 17.50
CA GLN A 147 1.09 -0.55 17.20
C GLN A 147 1.01 -0.91 15.71
N ALA A 148 -0.19 -0.95 15.12
CA ALA A 148 -0.38 -1.20 13.69
C ALA A 148 0.35 -0.15 12.84
N THR A 149 0.24 1.13 13.20
CA THR A 149 0.96 2.22 12.53
C THR A 149 2.48 2.03 12.64
N SER A 150 2.97 1.70 13.83
CA SER A 150 4.39 1.43 14.04
C SER A 150 4.88 0.24 13.21
N ASN A 151 4.09 -0.82 13.11
CA ASN A 151 4.41 -2.00 12.32
C ASN A 151 4.42 -1.68 10.82
N ALA A 152 3.43 -0.93 10.31
CA ALA A 152 3.39 -0.50 8.92
C ALA A 152 4.59 0.38 8.55
N LEU A 153 5.00 1.29 9.43
CA LEU A 153 6.22 2.08 9.23
C LEU A 153 7.48 1.20 9.18
N LEU A 154 7.56 0.20 10.06
CA LEU A 154 8.68 -0.74 10.07
C LEU A 154 8.70 -1.63 8.83
N ALA A 155 7.53 -2.10 8.36
CA ALA A 155 7.39 -2.84 7.11
C ALA A 155 7.89 -2.02 5.92
N ASN A 156 7.48 -0.76 5.83
CA ASN A 156 7.95 0.16 4.78
C ASN A 156 9.46 0.44 4.86
N ALA A 157 10.05 0.44 6.06
CA ALA A 157 11.49 0.61 6.22
C ALA A 157 12.31 -0.60 5.72
N LEU A 158 11.69 -1.79 5.60
CA LEU A 158 12.33 -2.99 5.05
C LEU A 158 12.32 -3.00 3.52
N ILE A 159 11.44 -2.24 2.87
CA ILE A 159 11.32 -2.18 1.40
C ILE A 159 12.67 -1.86 0.72
N PRO A 160 13.39 -0.77 1.08
CA PRO A 160 14.65 -0.44 0.43
C PRO A 160 15.76 -1.47 0.67
N LEU A 161 15.68 -2.26 1.76
CA LEU A 161 16.62 -3.35 1.98
C LEU A 161 16.37 -4.49 0.99
N GLY A 162 15.10 -4.90 0.84
CA GLY A 162 14.70 -5.91 -0.13
C GLY A 162 15.04 -5.48 -1.57
N GLU A 163 14.85 -4.20 -1.90
CA GLU A 163 15.23 -3.65 -3.22
C GLU A 163 16.74 -3.76 -3.47
N ARG A 164 17.58 -3.42 -2.48
CA ARG A 164 19.04 -3.57 -2.62
C ARG A 164 19.44 -5.02 -2.80
N GLN A 165 18.86 -5.94 -2.02
CA GLN A 165 19.12 -7.37 -2.15
C GLN A 165 18.72 -7.88 -3.54
N TYR A 166 17.54 -7.47 -4.02
CA TYR A 166 17.08 -7.76 -5.37
C TYR A 166 18.09 -7.28 -6.42
N LYS A 167 18.53 -6.02 -6.32
CA LYS A 167 19.50 -5.42 -7.24
C LYS A 167 20.87 -6.08 -7.23
N THR A 168 21.28 -6.66 -6.11
CA THR A 168 22.52 -7.44 -6.02
C THR A 168 22.34 -8.91 -6.44
N GLY A 169 21.17 -9.30 -6.94
CA GLY A 169 20.87 -10.68 -7.34
C GLY A 169 20.56 -11.62 -6.18
N ASP A 170 20.51 -11.13 -4.93
CA ASP A 170 20.11 -11.88 -3.73
C ASP A 170 18.59 -12.00 -3.66
N TYR A 171 18.00 -12.78 -4.58
CA TYR A 171 16.55 -12.97 -4.66
C TYR A 171 15.99 -13.65 -3.41
N THR A 172 16.72 -14.61 -2.85
CA THR A 172 16.33 -15.31 -1.61
C THR A 172 16.29 -14.35 -0.43
N GLY A 173 17.32 -13.52 -0.26
CA GLY A 173 17.36 -12.51 0.79
C GLY A 173 16.29 -11.43 0.62
N ALA A 174 16.06 -10.96 -0.62
CA ALA A 174 14.99 -10.02 -0.93
C ALA A 174 13.62 -10.58 -0.55
N MET A 175 13.33 -11.83 -0.96
CA MET A 175 12.10 -12.53 -0.61
C MET A 175 11.93 -12.63 0.91
N ASN A 176 12.95 -13.08 1.64
CA ASN A 176 12.89 -13.19 3.11
C ASN A 176 12.65 -11.83 3.78
N THR A 177 13.26 -10.76 3.27
CA THR A 177 13.04 -9.39 3.77
C THR A 177 11.61 -8.93 3.54
N TYR A 178 11.04 -9.18 2.35
CA TYR A 178 9.65 -8.82 2.06
C TYR A 178 8.65 -9.66 2.85
N VAL A 179 8.90 -10.95 3.07
CA VAL A 179 8.07 -11.79 3.95
C VAL A 179 8.05 -11.23 5.37
N ARG A 180 9.20 -10.83 5.92
CA ARG A 180 9.25 -10.16 7.23
C ARG A 180 8.51 -8.83 7.26
N ALA A 181 8.51 -8.09 6.16
CA ALA A 181 7.70 -6.87 6.05
C ALA A 181 6.20 -7.19 6.07
N LEU A 182 5.76 -8.28 5.42
CA LEU A 182 4.37 -8.75 5.47
C LEU A 182 3.97 -9.34 6.83
N GLU A 183 4.91 -9.88 7.61
CA GLU A 183 4.64 -10.28 9.00
C GLU A 183 4.27 -9.07 9.89
N LEU A 184 4.79 -7.89 9.56
CA LEU A 184 4.50 -6.64 10.26
C LEU A 184 3.22 -5.98 9.73
N ASP A 185 3.05 -5.95 8.41
CA ASP A 185 1.90 -5.36 7.73
C ASP A 185 1.43 -6.28 6.58
N GLN A 186 0.48 -7.14 6.91
CA GLN A 186 -0.02 -8.19 6.00
C GLN A 186 -0.79 -7.64 4.79
N ALA A 187 -1.25 -6.40 4.86
CA ALA A 187 -2.07 -5.79 3.80
C ALA A 187 -1.27 -4.84 2.91
N ASN A 188 0.05 -4.74 3.10
CA ASN A 188 0.87 -3.74 2.40
C ASN A 188 0.93 -4.02 0.89
N PRO A 189 0.30 -3.20 0.03
CA PRO A 189 0.24 -3.47 -1.41
C PRO A 189 1.62 -3.36 -2.07
N VAL A 190 2.46 -2.44 -1.61
CA VAL A 190 3.81 -2.23 -2.15
C VAL A 190 4.69 -3.43 -1.87
N VAL A 191 4.69 -3.96 -0.63
CA VAL A 191 5.49 -5.14 -0.30
C VAL A 191 5.01 -6.35 -1.10
N HIS A 192 3.69 -6.54 -1.26
CA HIS A 192 3.15 -7.60 -2.12
C HIS A 192 3.60 -7.46 -3.58
N GLN A 193 3.54 -6.26 -4.15
CA GLN A 193 4.01 -5.99 -5.51
C GLN A 193 5.51 -6.30 -5.68
N ARG A 194 6.34 -5.90 -4.72
CA ARG A 194 7.79 -6.15 -4.76
C ARG A 194 8.13 -7.63 -4.61
N LEU A 195 7.47 -8.32 -3.69
CA LEU A 195 7.61 -9.76 -3.53
C LEU A 195 7.17 -10.51 -4.80
N ALA A 196 6.07 -10.07 -5.42
CA ALA A 196 5.61 -10.61 -6.70
C ALA A 196 6.61 -10.38 -7.83
N TYR A 197 7.28 -9.23 -7.85
CA TYR A 197 8.34 -8.94 -8.83
C TYR A 197 9.54 -9.89 -8.65
N VAL A 198 9.98 -10.14 -7.42
CA VAL A 198 11.03 -11.14 -7.12
C VAL A 198 10.61 -12.54 -7.57
N TYR A 199 9.40 -12.99 -7.22
CA TYR A 199 8.88 -14.29 -7.69
C TYR A 199 8.82 -14.37 -9.22
N THR A 200 8.51 -13.26 -9.88
CA THR A 200 8.52 -13.20 -11.33
C THR A 200 9.92 -13.46 -11.86
N GLN A 201 10.94 -12.79 -11.34
CA GLN A 201 12.32 -13.01 -11.78
C GLN A 201 12.80 -14.44 -11.54
N MET A 202 12.41 -15.05 -10.42
CA MET A 202 12.68 -16.47 -10.12
C MET A 202 11.90 -17.45 -11.01
N GLY A 203 10.93 -16.97 -11.79
CA GLY A 203 10.10 -17.82 -12.67
C GLY A 203 8.92 -18.49 -11.96
N GLU A 204 8.69 -18.18 -10.69
CA GLU A 204 7.58 -18.65 -9.85
C GLU A 204 6.29 -17.87 -10.15
N LEU A 205 5.84 -17.99 -11.40
CA LEU A 205 4.79 -17.14 -11.96
C LEU A 205 3.45 -17.23 -11.20
N LYS A 206 3.12 -18.40 -10.63
CA LYS A 206 1.86 -18.58 -9.88
C LYS A 206 1.89 -17.87 -8.52
N ALA A 207 3.02 -17.87 -7.84
CA ALA A 207 3.20 -17.10 -6.61
C ALA A 207 3.16 -15.59 -6.90
N ALA A 208 3.81 -15.17 -7.99
CA ALA A 208 3.76 -13.78 -8.45
C ALA A 208 2.32 -13.32 -8.77
N GLU A 209 1.56 -14.11 -9.52
CA GLU A 209 0.14 -13.84 -9.81
C GLU A 209 -0.66 -13.61 -8.52
N SER A 210 -0.51 -14.49 -7.53
CA SER A 210 -1.21 -14.37 -6.25
C SER A 210 -0.88 -13.07 -5.53
N HIS A 211 0.40 -12.70 -5.43
CA HIS A 211 0.80 -11.50 -4.71
C HIS A 211 0.44 -10.20 -5.43
N TYR A 212 0.54 -10.17 -6.77
CA TYR A 212 0.03 -9.01 -7.52
C TYR A 212 -1.48 -8.84 -7.35
N GLN A 213 -2.25 -9.93 -7.35
CA GLN A 213 -3.69 -9.85 -7.12
C GLN A 213 -4.01 -9.29 -5.73
N ILE A 214 -3.31 -9.74 -4.68
CA ILE A 214 -3.47 -9.18 -3.34
C ILE A 214 -3.16 -7.68 -3.35
N ALA A 215 -2.08 -7.25 -3.99
CA ALA A 215 -1.73 -5.83 -4.06
C ALA A 215 -2.83 -4.99 -4.75
N ILE A 216 -3.43 -5.49 -5.83
CA ILE A 216 -4.54 -4.86 -6.56
C ILE A 216 -5.82 -4.81 -5.70
N ASP A 217 -6.08 -5.86 -4.93
CA ASP A 217 -7.26 -5.95 -4.06
C ASP A 217 -7.17 -4.97 -2.87
N GLN A 218 -5.95 -4.71 -2.36
CA GLN A 218 -5.71 -3.74 -1.29
C GLN A 218 -5.72 -2.30 -1.79
N GLU A 219 -5.12 -2.05 -2.95
CA GLU A 219 -5.10 -0.73 -3.59
C GLU A 219 -5.70 -0.81 -5.00
N ASN A 220 -6.96 -0.40 -5.11
CA ASN A 220 -7.63 -0.32 -6.40
C ASN A 220 -6.85 0.64 -7.33
N LYS A 221 -6.63 0.22 -8.58
CA LYS A 221 -5.83 0.96 -9.58
C LYS A 221 -4.34 1.10 -9.22
N PHE A 222 -3.77 0.14 -8.48
CA PHE A 222 -2.33 0.12 -8.24
C PHE A 222 -1.55 -0.27 -9.51
N ALA A 223 -1.14 0.75 -10.28
CA ALA A 223 -0.53 0.61 -11.60
C ALA A 223 0.71 -0.31 -11.65
N PRO A 224 1.68 -0.24 -10.70
CA PRO A 224 2.80 -1.17 -10.64
C PRO A 224 2.37 -2.65 -10.57
N ALA A 225 1.37 -2.96 -9.76
CA ALA A 225 0.89 -4.34 -9.62
C ALA A 225 0.11 -4.82 -10.86
N LEU A 226 -0.68 -3.94 -11.48
CA LEU A 226 -1.35 -4.23 -12.77
C LEU A 226 -0.33 -4.52 -13.88
N ALA A 227 0.70 -3.70 -14.02
CA ALA A 227 1.72 -3.89 -15.04
C ALA A 227 2.52 -5.19 -14.81
N GLY A 228 2.90 -5.44 -13.55
CA GLY A 228 3.55 -6.67 -13.13
C GLY A 228 2.71 -7.92 -13.40
N LEU A 229 1.41 -7.88 -13.10
CA LEU A 229 0.48 -8.98 -13.40
C LEU A 229 0.34 -9.21 -14.92
N GLY A 230 0.28 -8.14 -15.71
CA GLY A 230 0.28 -8.24 -17.17
C GLY A 230 1.53 -8.93 -17.71
N PHE A 231 2.70 -8.62 -17.15
CA PHE A 231 3.95 -9.29 -17.48
C PHE A 231 3.97 -10.76 -17.07
N VAL A 232 3.44 -11.09 -15.89
CA VAL A 232 3.28 -12.49 -15.45
C VAL A 232 2.38 -13.27 -16.41
N TYR A 233 1.25 -12.71 -16.82
CA TYR A 233 0.37 -13.35 -17.80
C TYR A 233 1.05 -13.56 -19.15
N ARG A 234 1.81 -12.57 -19.63
CA ARG A 234 2.61 -12.72 -20.86
C ARG A 234 3.59 -13.89 -20.74
N ARG A 235 4.30 -14.00 -19.61
CA ARG A 235 5.26 -15.09 -19.37
C ARG A 235 4.60 -16.46 -19.18
N MET A 236 3.42 -16.51 -18.57
CA MET A 236 2.64 -17.74 -18.49
C MET A 236 2.20 -18.19 -19.88
N ALA A 237 1.73 -17.25 -20.71
CA ALA A 237 1.32 -17.54 -22.08
C ALA A 237 2.47 -18.13 -22.91
N GLU A 238 3.70 -17.61 -22.76
CA GLU A 238 4.90 -18.14 -23.44
C GLU A 238 5.21 -19.61 -23.12
N LYS A 239 4.74 -20.12 -21.98
CA LYS A 239 4.92 -21.53 -21.57
C LYS A 239 3.79 -22.45 -22.04
N LEU A 240 2.74 -21.93 -22.68
CA LEU A 240 1.58 -22.70 -23.10
C LEU A 240 1.72 -23.15 -24.57
N ASP A 241 1.58 -24.45 -24.80
CA ASP A 241 1.51 -25.03 -26.14
C ASP A 241 0.12 -24.87 -26.78
N ASP A 242 -0.95 -24.83 -25.96
CA ASP A 242 -2.32 -24.66 -26.43
C ASP A 242 -2.58 -23.23 -26.91
N SER A 243 -2.83 -23.08 -28.20
CA SER A 243 -3.13 -21.80 -28.85
C SER A 243 -4.28 -21.01 -28.21
N ILE A 244 -5.36 -21.66 -27.75
CA ILE A 244 -6.55 -20.93 -27.27
C ILE A 244 -6.28 -20.33 -25.88
N GLU A 245 -5.75 -21.13 -24.96
CA GLU A 245 -5.42 -20.63 -23.62
C GLU A 245 -4.25 -19.65 -23.66
N ARG A 246 -3.26 -19.87 -24.54
CA ARG A 246 -2.20 -18.89 -24.81
C ARG A 246 -2.78 -17.56 -25.25
N ASP A 247 -3.64 -17.55 -26.25
CA ASP A 247 -4.20 -16.30 -26.81
C ASP A 247 -5.09 -15.59 -25.78
N ARG A 248 -5.88 -16.34 -24.98
CA ARG A 248 -6.62 -15.78 -23.85
C ARG A 248 -5.69 -15.12 -22.82
N MET A 249 -4.59 -15.78 -22.48
CA MET A 249 -3.63 -15.26 -21.51
C MET A 249 -2.90 -14.02 -22.05
N MET A 250 -2.58 -13.98 -23.35
CA MET A 250 -2.02 -12.78 -24.00
C MET A 250 -3.01 -11.60 -23.97
N LEU A 251 -4.32 -11.85 -24.14
CA LEU A 251 -5.34 -10.80 -24.02
C LEU A 251 -5.45 -10.26 -22.58
N LYS A 252 -5.37 -11.14 -21.57
CA LYS A 252 -5.30 -10.70 -20.16
C LYS A 252 -4.05 -9.85 -19.89
N ALA A 253 -2.91 -10.26 -20.45
CA ALA A 253 -1.66 -9.52 -20.33
C ALA A 253 -1.78 -8.11 -20.94
N GLU A 254 -2.36 -8.00 -22.14
CA GLU A 254 -2.60 -6.73 -22.81
C GLU A 254 -3.54 -5.83 -21.98
N ASP A 255 -4.67 -6.37 -21.49
CA ASP A 255 -5.64 -5.61 -20.70
C ASP A 255 -5.01 -5.02 -19.42
N MET A 256 -4.27 -5.83 -18.65
CA MET A 256 -3.61 -5.36 -17.42
C MET A 256 -2.54 -4.30 -17.70
N LEU A 257 -1.73 -4.48 -18.75
CA LEU A 257 -0.71 -3.49 -19.15
C LEU A 257 -1.34 -2.18 -19.61
N LEU A 258 -2.42 -2.23 -20.40
CA LEU A 258 -3.12 -1.04 -20.87
C LEU A 258 -3.77 -0.28 -19.70
N GLN A 259 -4.39 -0.98 -18.75
CA GLN A 259 -4.93 -0.35 -17.55
C GLN A 259 -3.84 0.34 -16.72
N ALA A 260 -2.70 -0.33 -16.51
CA ALA A 260 -1.58 0.25 -15.79
C ALA A 260 -1.03 1.52 -16.47
N LEU A 261 -0.88 1.48 -17.80
CA LEU A 261 -0.34 2.58 -18.59
C LEU A 261 -1.35 3.72 -18.80
N ASP A 262 -2.66 3.46 -18.71
CA ASP A 262 -3.69 4.50 -18.64
C ASP A 262 -3.60 5.29 -17.33
N ILE A 263 -3.37 4.59 -16.21
CA ILE A 263 -3.20 5.20 -14.88
C ILE A 263 -1.87 5.95 -14.79
N SER A 264 -0.78 5.33 -15.24
CA SER A 264 0.58 5.89 -15.17
C SER A 264 1.32 5.69 -16.50
N PRO A 265 1.19 6.63 -17.46
CA PRO A 265 1.82 6.51 -18.78
C PRO A 265 3.34 6.54 -18.79
N ARG A 266 3.99 6.95 -17.68
CA ARG A 266 5.45 7.01 -17.53
C ARG A 266 5.96 5.96 -16.52
N LEU A 267 5.17 4.93 -16.26
CA LEU A 267 5.51 3.88 -15.30
C LEU A 267 6.76 3.12 -15.76
N ILE A 268 7.70 2.97 -14.84
CA ILE A 268 8.89 2.14 -14.98
C ILE A 268 8.83 0.98 -13.98
N ASP A 269 9.49 -0.13 -14.29
CA ASP A 269 9.66 -1.26 -13.38
C ASP A 269 10.82 -1.05 -12.41
N ASP A 270 11.05 -2.05 -11.55
CA ASP A 270 12.15 -2.00 -10.58
C ASP A 270 13.52 -2.01 -11.26
N ASP A 271 13.61 -2.42 -12.52
CA ASP A 271 14.82 -2.40 -13.36
C ASP A 271 15.05 -1.09 -14.12
N GLY A 272 14.15 -0.12 -13.92
CA GLY A 272 14.24 1.19 -14.55
C GLY A 272 13.79 1.16 -16.00
N GLU A 273 13.09 0.11 -16.42
CA GLU A 273 12.57 -0.05 -17.77
C GLU A 273 11.11 0.38 -17.87
N SER A 274 10.74 0.96 -19.01
CA SER A 274 9.37 1.38 -19.25
C SER A 274 8.44 0.19 -19.47
N TRP A 275 7.28 0.17 -18.81
CA TRP A 275 6.27 -0.86 -19.03
C TRP A 275 5.67 -0.83 -20.45
N TRP A 276 5.85 0.28 -21.19
CA TRP A 276 5.59 0.30 -22.64
C TRP A 276 6.45 -0.71 -23.40
N GLY A 277 7.67 -0.99 -22.94
CA GLY A 277 8.55 -1.99 -23.55
C GLY A 277 7.98 -3.40 -23.40
N VAL A 278 7.38 -3.72 -22.25
CA VAL A 278 6.70 -5.00 -22.04
C VAL A 278 5.49 -5.16 -22.96
N LEU A 279 4.70 -4.09 -23.13
CA LEU A 279 3.57 -4.07 -24.06
C LEU A 279 4.05 -4.22 -25.52
N GLY A 280 5.13 -3.55 -25.90
CA GLY A 280 5.79 -3.73 -27.20
C GLY A 280 6.26 -5.16 -27.42
N GLY A 281 6.82 -5.80 -26.38
CA GLY A 281 7.21 -7.20 -26.38
C GLY A 281 6.04 -8.16 -26.59
N LEU A 282 4.87 -7.85 -26.02
CA LEU A 282 3.64 -8.60 -26.25
C LEU A 282 3.17 -8.46 -27.69
N TYR A 283 3.10 -7.23 -28.22
CA TYR A 283 2.67 -7.01 -29.61
C TYR A 283 3.63 -7.63 -30.63
N LYS A 284 4.94 -7.57 -30.38
CA LYS A 284 5.96 -8.22 -31.23
C LYS A 284 5.69 -9.72 -31.36
N ARG A 285 5.37 -10.39 -30.25
CA ARG A 285 5.10 -11.84 -30.21
C ARG A 285 3.80 -12.23 -30.89
N ASN A 286 2.79 -11.38 -30.79
CA ASN A 286 1.51 -11.57 -31.49
C ASN A 286 1.56 -11.15 -32.97
N GLY A 287 2.74 -10.78 -33.50
CA GLY A 287 2.90 -10.36 -34.90
C GLY A 287 2.34 -8.97 -35.22
N ASN A 288 1.88 -8.23 -34.21
CA ASN A 288 1.33 -6.88 -34.35
C ASN A 288 2.44 -5.84 -34.44
N ILE A 289 3.24 -5.89 -35.51
CA ILE A 289 4.48 -5.11 -35.68
C ILE A 289 4.28 -3.61 -35.50
N GLU A 290 3.23 -3.01 -36.08
CA GLU A 290 2.99 -1.56 -35.96
C GLU A 290 2.67 -1.14 -34.51
N ARG A 291 1.86 -1.94 -33.79
CA ARG A 291 1.57 -1.67 -32.37
C ARG A 291 2.82 -1.86 -31.52
N ALA A 292 3.65 -2.83 -31.85
CA ALA A 292 4.93 -3.06 -31.19
C ALA A 292 5.87 -1.86 -31.37
N ILE A 293 6.01 -1.35 -32.60
CA ILE A 293 6.81 -0.16 -32.89
C ILE A 293 6.32 1.02 -32.05
N ASN A 294 5.02 1.30 -32.07
CA ASN A 294 4.48 2.43 -31.31
C ASN A 294 4.74 2.30 -29.80
N ALA A 295 4.56 1.10 -29.24
CA ALA A 295 4.83 0.86 -27.83
C ALA A 295 6.33 1.00 -27.50
N TYR A 296 7.24 0.50 -28.34
CA TYR A 296 8.67 0.71 -28.12
C TYR A 296 9.10 2.16 -28.33
N GLU A 297 8.53 2.90 -29.28
CA GLU A 297 8.76 4.35 -29.41
C GLU A 297 8.43 5.05 -28.09
N ARG A 298 7.26 4.78 -27.51
CA ARG A 298 6.91 5.29 -26.17
C ARG A 298 7.89 4.84 -25.09
N ALA A 299 8.31 3.58 -25.11
CA ALA A 299 9.31 3.09 -24.15
C ALA A 299 10.60 3.94 -24.22
N THR A 300 11.11 4.20 -25.43
CA THR A 300 12.33 4.99 -25.65
C THR A 300 12.19 6.48 -25.29
N GLU A 301 10.97 7.03 -25.29
CA GLU A 301 10.70 8.37 -24.78
C GLU A 301 10.75 8.43 -23.24
N ILE A 302 10.34 7.35 -22.55
CA ILE A 302 10.31 7.28 -21.09
C ILE A 302 11.68 6.91 -20.52
N THR A 303 12.37 5.94 -21.13
CA THR A 303 13.69 5.46 -20.71
C THR A 303 14.73 5.68 -21.82
N PRO A 304 15.04 6.94 -22.18
CA PRO A 304 15.96 7.26 -23.29
C PRO A 304 17.41 6.83 -23.04
N GLN A 305 17.75 6.52 -21.80
CA GLN A 305 19.06 6.03 -21.38
C GLN A 305 19.19 4.50 -21.43
N SER A 306 18.11 3.78 -21.73
CA SER A 306 18.14 2.31 -21.82
C SER A 306 18.25 1.86 -23.27
N SER A 307 19.13 0.89 -23.49
CA SER A 307 19.29 0.19 -24.77
C SER A 307 18.13 -0.78 -25.06
N TYR A 308 17.44 -1.30 -24.05
CA TYR A 308 16.40 -2.35 -24.18
C TYR A 308 15.27 -1.97 -25.14
N GLY A 309 14.66 -0.80 -24.93
CA GLY A 309 13.56 -0.33 -25.78
C GLY A 309 14.02 -0.02 -27.21
N MET A 310 15.21 0.57 -27.35
CA MET A 310 15.77 0.96 -28.65
C MET A 310 16.22 -0.24 -29.47
N GLY A 311 16.88 -1.23 -28.86
CA GLY A 311 17.31 -2.46 -29.54
C GLY A 311 16.12 -3.23 -30.10
N ASN A 312 15.04 -3.36 -29.32
CA ASN A 312 13.81 -3.97 -29.81
C ASN A 312 13.13 -3.17 -30.93
N LEU A 313 13.16 -1.83 -30.86
CA LEU A 313 12.65 -0.96 -31.91
C LEU A 313 13.47 -1.13 -33.22
N ALA A 314 14.79 -1.20 -33.12
CA ALA A 314 15.69 -1.43 -34.26
C ALA A 314 15.40 -2.78 -34.94
N LEU A 315 15.22 -3.85 -34.16
CA LEU A 315 14.81 -5.17 -34.66
C LEU A 315 13.45 -5.14 -35.37
N LEU A 316 12.52 -4.28 -34.96
CA LEU A 316 11.23 -4.14 -35.64
C LEU A 316 11.37 -3.36 -36.96
N TYR A 317 12.19 -2.31 -37.00
CA TYR A 317 12.50 -1.61 -38.25
C TYR A 317 13.21 -2.52 -39.25
N MET A 318 14.10 -3.38 -38.77
CA MET A 318 14.72 -4.45 -39.52
C MET A 318 13.68 -5.38 -40.15
N ARG A 319 12.71 -5.89 -39.37
CA ARG A 319 11.62 -6.75 -39.89
C ARG A 319 10.73 -6.03 -40.91
N LYS A 320 10.58 -4.70 -40.79
CA LYS A 320 9.90 -3.86 -41.78
C LYS A 320 10.74 -3.54 -43.02
N LYS A 321 12.02 -3.93 -43.04
CA LYS A 321 13.00 -3.56 -44.07
C LYS A 321 13.18 -2.04 -44.20
N ASP A 322 12.98 -1.31 -43.11
CA ASP A 322 13.24 0.11 -43.00
C ASP A 322 14.70 0.31 -42.57
N SER A 323 15.62 0.16 -43.51
CA SER A 323 17.06 0.17 -43.25
C SER A 323 17.55 1.51 -42.69
N GLU A 324 16.94 2.62 -43.10
CA GLU A 324 17.32 3.96 -42.62
C GLU A 324 17.05 4.10 -41.13
N LYS A 325 15.82 3.81 -40.68
CA LYS A 325 15.48 3.86 -39.26
C LYS A 325 16.18 2.80 -38.44
N MET A 326 16.42 1.63 -39.02
CA MET A 326 17.16 0.54 -38.37
C MET A 326 18.59 1.00 -38.03
N ILE A 327 19.31 1.56 -39.00
CA ILE A 327 20.68 2.07 -38.80
C ILE A 327 20.69 3.20 -37.77
N GLU A 328 19.84 4.22 -37.94
CA GLU A 328 19.74 5.34 -36.98
C GLU A 328 19.48 4.84 -35.54
N THR A 329 18.59 3.87 -35.39
CA THR A 329 18.25 3.32 -34.07
C THR A 329 19.43 2.52 -33.50
N TYR A 330 20.14 1.72 -34.30
CA TYR A 330 21.30 0.97 -33.80
C TYR A 330 22.51 1.85 -33.49
N GLU A 331 22.72 2.99 -34.17
CA GLU A 331 23.74 3.97 -33.77
C GLU A 331 23.47 4.49 -32.35
N ARG A 332 22.19 4.73 -32.02
CA ARG A 332 21.79 5.13 -30.67
C ARG A 332 21.95 4.01 -29.65
N VAL A 333 21.57 2.77 -30.01
CA VAL A 333 21.79 1.59 -29.16
C VAL A 333 23.26 1.43 -28.84
N GLU A 334 24.14 1.50 -29.84
CA GLU A 334 25.59 1.38 -29.64
C GLU A 334 26.10 2.46 -28.68
N HIS A 335 25.67 3.71 -28.85
CA HIS A 335 26.08 4.82 -27.98
C HIS A 335 25.66 4.59 -26.51
N ILE A 336 24.44 4.13 -26.29
CA ILE A 336 23.90 3.86 -24.94
C ILE A 336 24.57 2.64 -24.33
N ALA A 337 24.59 1.53 -25.06
CA ALA A 337 25.14 0.26 -24.59
C ALA A 337 26.64 0.35 -24.29
N MET A 338 27.39 1.18 -25.02
CA MET A 338 28.79 1.47 -24.70
C MET A 338 28.93 2.10 -23.30
N LYS A 339 28.05 3.06 -22.97
CA LYS A 339 28.04 3.69 -21.65
C LYS A 339 27.60 2.72 -20.55
N GLU A 340 26.60 1.87 -20.81
CA GLU A 340 26.15 0.85 -19.86
C GLU A 340 27.25 -0.19 -19.58
N ALA A 341 27.90 -0.70 -20.63
CA ALA A 341 28.99 -1.67 -20.53
C ALA A 341 30.23 -1.11 -19.81
N ASP A 342 30.50 0.19 -19.94
CA ASP A 342 31.59 0.87 -19.23
C ASP A 342 31.28 1.11 -17.74
N GLN A 343 30.01 1.32 -17.40
CA GLN A 343 29.57 1.64 -16.04
C GLN A 343 29.44 0.41 -15.14
N GLU A 344 29.00 -0.72 -15.72
CA GLU A 344 28.70 -1.94 -14.98
C GLU A 344 29.49 -3.12 -15.55
N GLN A 345 30.66 -3.38 -14.95
CA GLN A 345 31.47 -4.55 -15.32
C GLN A 345 30.67 -5.83 -15.09
N GLY A 346 30.49 -6.62 -16.15
CA GLY A 346 29.72 -7.86 -16.10
C GLY A 346 28.27 -7.75 -16.59
N ASN A 347 27.81 -6.60 -17.07
CA ASN A 347 26.50 -6.48 -17.71
C ASN A 347 26.47 -7.19 -19.09
N PHE A 348 26.04 -8.44 -19.10
CA PHE A 348 25.91 -9.24 -20.32
C PHE A 348 25.06 -8.56 -21.39
N TRP A 349 23.92 -7.97 -21.02
CA TRP A 349 22.96 -7.43 -21.98
C TRP A 349 23.48 -6.16 -22.66
N GLY A 350 24.21 -5.30 -21.95
CA GLY A 350 24.90 -4.16 -22.57
C GLY A 350 25.91 -4.62 -23.63
N TYR A 351 26.71 -5.66 -23.36
CA TYR A 351 27.60 -6.22 -24.36
C TYR A 351 26.85 -6.94 -25.50
N ALA A 352 25.74 -7.62 -25.21
CA ALA A 352 24.90 -8.24 -26.23
C ALA A 352 24.33 -7.18 -27.21
N ASP A 353 23.87 -6.05 -26.70
CA ASP A 353 23.36 -4.95 -27.51
C ASP A 353 24.47 -4.26 -28.31
N LEU A 354 25.70 -4.17 -27.77
CA LEU A 354 26.88 -3.76 -28.54
C LEU A 354 27.20 -4.71 -29.69
N VAL A 355 27.13 -6.03 -29.45
CA VAL A 355 27.36 -7.03 -30.50
C VAL A 355 26.34 -6.89 -31.62
N VAL A 356 25.05 -6.86 -31.27
CA VAL A 356 23.94 -6.77 -32.22
C VAL A 356 24.00 -5.47 -33.01
N SER A 357 24.16 -4.33 -32.33
CA SER A 357 24.23 -3.02 -32.99
C SER A 357 25.45 -2.90 -33.91
N ARG A 358 26.63 -3.35 -33.49
CA ARG A 358 27.84 -3.25 -34.31
C ARG A 358 27.80 -4.16 -35.54
N PHE A 359 27.25 -5.37 -35.43
CA PHE A 359 26.98 -6.20 -36.60
C PHE A 359 25.98 -5.52 -37.55
N ALA A 360 24.91 -4.93 -37.02
CA ALA A 360 23.93 -4.20 -37.84
C ALA A 360 24.54 -2.99 -38.57
N LEU A 361 25.54 -2.34 -37.96
CA LEU A 361 26.25 -1.18 -38.50
C LEU A 361 27.47 -1.54 -39.37
N GLY A 362 27.77 -2.83 -39.58
CA GLY A 362 28.93 -3.29 -40.36
C GLY A 362 30.29 -3.11 -39.64
N LYS A 363 30.29 -2.84 -38.33
CA LYS A 363 31.49 -2.67 -37.49
C LYS A 363 31.98 -4.03 -36.97
N ILE A 364 32.46 -4.86 -37.90
CA ILE A 364 32.70 -6.29 -37.66
C ILE A 364 33.76 -6.52 -36.58
N GLU A 365 34.91 -5.85 -36.68
CA GLU A 365 36.01 -6.03 -35.73
C GLU A 365 35.59 -5.64 -34.30
N GLU A 366 34.86 -4.54 -34.13
CA GLU A 366 34.35 -4.11 -32.84
C GLU A 366 33.23 -5.01 -32.30
N ALA A 367 32.41 -5.60 -33.18
CA ALA A 367 31.39 -6.57 -32.81
C ALA A 367 32.02 -7.85 -32.27
N GLU A 368 33.07 -8.37 -32.93
CA GLU A 368 33.80 -9.55 -32.48
C GLU A 368 34.53 -9.35 -31.15
N GLN A 369 35.04 -8.14 -30.89
CA GLN A 369 35.63 -7.78 -29.59
C GLN A 369 34.57 -7.80 -28.48
N ALA A 370 33.42 -7.15 -28.72
CA ALA A 370 32.31 -7.16 -27.76
C ALA A 370 31.79 -8.59 -27.51
N LEU A 371 31.73 -9.43 -28.55
CA LEU A 371 31.27 -10.81 -28.47
C LEU A 371 32.15 -11.66 -27.55
N LYS A 372 33.48 -11.49 -27.62
CA LYS A 372 34.41 -12.18 -26.72
C LYS A 372 34.13 -11.84 -25.26
N ILE A 373 33.83 -10.57 -24.97
CA ILE A 373 33.50 -10.12 -23.62
C ILE A 373 32.14 -10.66 -23.21
N ALA A 374 31.10 -10.53 -24.05
CA ALA A 374 29.75 -11.05 -23.80
C ALA A 374 29.79 -12.55 -23.45
N VAL A 375 30.52 -13.34 -24.23
CA VAL A 375 30.69 -14.78 -23.96
C VAL A 375 31.41 -15.04 -22.63
N ALA A 376 32.45 -14.26 -22.31
CA ALA A 376 33.22 -14.44 -21.09
C ALA A 376 32.43 -14.10 -19.82
N ILE A 377 31.55 -13.09 -19.87
CA ILE A 377 30.74 -12.66 -18.71
C ILE A 377 29.39 -13.36 -18.61
N ALA A 378 28.93 -14.04 -19.67
CA ALA A 378 27.68 -14.79 -19.65
C ALA A 378 27.69 -15.84 -18.51
N PRO A 379 26.72 -15.81 -17.57
CA PRO A 379 26.61 -16.80 -16.52
C PRO A 379 26.43 -18.23 -17.04
N PHE A 380 27.02 -19.21 -16.34
CA PHE A 380 26.94 -20.63 -16.73
C PHE A 380 25.56 -21.25 -16.47
N ASP A 381 24.89 -20.80 -15.42
CA ASP A 381 23.55 -21.25 -15.01
C ASP A 381 22.42 -20.71 -15.89
N SER A 382 22.75 -19.79 -16.80
CA SER A 382 21.79 -19.06 -17.64
C SER A 382 22.06 -19.26 -19.13
N PRO A 383 22.00 -20.51 -19.64
CA PRO A 383 22.34 -20.82 -21.02
C PRO A 383 21.45 -20.12 -22.06
N TYR A 384 20.26 -19.67 -21.65
CA TYR A 384 19.32 -18.96 -22.50
C TYR A 384 19.86 -17.60 -22.99
N MET A 385 20.82 -17.00 -22.27
CA MET A 385 21.39 -15.70 -22.65
C MET A 385 22.17 -15.79 -23.96
N LEU A 386 23.05 -16.80 -24.08
CA LEU A 386 23.81 -17.04 -25.31
C LEU A 386 22.89 -17.44 -26.48
N SER A 387 21.85 -18.24 -26.22
CA SER A 387 20.89 -18.61 -27.28
C SER A 387 20.08 -17.41 -27.75
N SER A 388 19.66 -16.53 -26.84
CA SER A 388 18.92 -15.31 -27.19
C SER A 388 19.74 -14.36 -28.05
N LEU A 389 21.03 -14.20 -27.75
CA LEU A 389 21.95 -13.43 -28.59
C LEU A 389 22.11 -14.09 -29.96
N ALA A 390 22.34 -15.41 -30.02
CA ALA A 390 22.47 -16.14 -31.28
C ALA A 390 21.21 -16.03 -32.16
N ASP A 391 20.02 -16.11 -31.55
CA ASP A 391 18.74 -15.96 -32.24
C ASP A 391 18.58 -14.55 -32.82
N THR A 392 18.97 -13.53 -32.06
CA THR A 392 18.94 -12.13 -32.52
C THR A 392 19.90 -11.89 -33.69
N LEU A 393 21.13 -12.43 -33.60
CA LEU A 393 22.10 -12.39 -34.70
C LEU A 393 21.61 -13.15 -35.93
N ARG A 394 20.81 -14.21 -35.76
CA ARG A 394 20.21 -14.93 -36.89
C ARG A 394 19.13 -14.10 -37.58
N GLU A 395 18.36 -13.29 -36.85
CA GLU A 395 17.42 -12.37 -37.49
C GLU A 395 18.12 -11.28 -38.32
N LEU A 396 19.36 -10.92 -37.94
CA LEU A 396 20.18 -9.93 -38.66
C LEU A 396 20.69 -10.44 -40.01
N THR A 397 20.84 -11.75 -40.23
CA THR A 397 21.46 -12.28 -41.46
C THR A 397 20.70 -11.89 -42.73
N ASP A 398 19.39 -11.62 -42.60
CA ASP A 398 18.51 -11.33 -43.74
C ASP A 398 18.55 -9.86 -44.18
N VAL A 399 19.21 -8.98 -43.41
CA VAL A 399 19.12 -7.53 -43.60
C VAL A 399 20.46 -6.80 -43.64
N VAL A 400 21.53 -7.42 -43.15
CA VAL A 400 22.88 -6.84 -43.17
C VAL A 400 23.49 -6.96 -44.57
N GLU A 401 24.57 -6.20 -44.80
CA GLU A 401 25.29 -6.29 -46.06
C GLU A 401 25.85 -7.70 -46.30
N PRO A 402 25.93 -8.18 -47.56
CA PRO A 402 26.34 -9.56 -47.86
C PRO A 402 27.72 -9.95 -47.33
N ASP A 403 28.62 -8.99 -47.17
CA ASP A 403 29.96 -9.16 -46.60
C ASP A 403 29.97 -9.30 -45.06
N THR A 404 28.92 -8.81 -44.39
CA THR A 404 28.69 -8.96 -42.95
C THR A 404 28.14 -10.35 -42.60
N VAL A 405 27.50 -11.04 -43.55
CA VAL A 405 26.87 -12.35 -43.30
C VAL A 405 27.87 -13.45 -42.88
N PRO A 406 29.05 -13.62 -43.51
CA PRO A 406 30.03 -14.62 -43.07
C PRO A 406 30.53 -14.45 -41.62
N PRO A 407 31.01 -13.27 -41.16
CA PRO A 407 31.45 -13.09 -39.78
C PRO A 407 30.28 -13.22 -38.79
N LEU A 408 29.07 -12.76 -39.15
CA LEU A 408 27.87 -12.94 -38.34
C LEU A 408 27.53 -14.42 -38.13
N ASN A 409 27.59 -15.24 -39.18
CA ASN A 409 27.40 -16.69 -39.06
C ASN A 409 28.49 -17.36 -38.21
N ALA A 410 29.73 -16.88 -38.27
CA ALA A 410 30.81 -17.37 -37.41
C ALA A 410 30.55 -17.03 -35.93
N ALA A 411 30.05 -15.82 -35.65
CA ALA A 411 29.63 -15.41 -34.31
C ALA A 411 28.49 -16.30 -33.77
N ILE A 412 27.45 -16.55 -34.57
CA ILE A 412 26.35 -17.46 -34.21
C ILE A 412 26.89 -18.86 -33.89
N ALA A 413 27.74 -19.41 -34.75
CA ALA A 413 28.34 -20.74 -34.54
C ALA A 413 29.20 -20.79 -33.27
N SER A 414 29.93 -19.70 -32.95
CA SER A 414 30.71 -19.59 -31.72
C SER A 414 29.83 -19.61 -30.47
N LEU A 415 28.69 -18.90 -30.49
CA LEU A 415 27.73 -18.89 -29.38
C LEU A 415 27.12 -20.29 -29.17
N GLU A 416 26.68 -20.94 -30.24
CA GLU A 416 26.11 -22.29 -30.19
C GLU A 416 27.13 -23.35 -29.72
N MET A 417 28.40 -23.20 -30.14
CA MET A 417 29.47 -24.09 -29.70
C MET A 417 29.77 -23.92 -28.21
N GLU A 418 29.85 -22.68 -27.74
CA GLU A 418 30.07 -22.37 -26.34
C GLU A 418 28.92 -22.89 -25.47
N GLN A 419 27.67 -22.72 -25.91
CA GLN A 419 26.51 -23.27 -25.23
C GLN A 419 26.59 -24.80 -25.11
N LYS A 420 26.90 -25.51 -26.19
CA LYS A 420 27.10 -26.97 -26.18
C LYS A 420 28.27 -27.37 -25.27
N ARG A 421 29.35 -26.59 -25.26
CA ARG A 421 30.50 -26.83 -24.38
C ARG A 421 30.08 -26.74 -22.92
N ARG A 422 29.31 -25.72 -22.53
CA ARG A 422 28.81 -25.54 -21.16
C ARG A 422 27.86 -26.65 -20.72
N GLN A 423 26.97 -27.09 -21.60
CA GLN A 423 26.04 -28.20 -21.33
C GLN A 423 26.73 -29.56 -21.11
N ASN A 424 27.92 -29.74 -21.68
CA ASN A 424 28.69 -30.99 -21.57
C ASN A 424 29.76 -30.96 -20.46
N LEU A 425 29.82 -29.88 -19.66
CA LEU A 425 30.69 -29.87 -18.47
C LEU A 425 30.10 -30.82 -17.43
N PRO A 426 30.91 -31.69 -16.79
CA PRO A 426 30.44 -32.47 -15.64
C PRO A 426 29.97 -31.49 -14.55
N ASP A 427 28.90 -31.86 -13.82
CA ASP A 427 28.42 -31.10 -12.65
C ASP A 427 29.62 -30.79 -11.75
N MET A 428 30.08 -29.54 -11.80
CA MET A 428 31.08 -29.06 -10.87
C MET A 428 30.35 -28.98 -9.52
N PRO A 429 30.86 -29.62 -8.46
CA PRO A 429 30.24 -29.49 -7.14
C PRO A 429 30.13 -28.00 -6.84
N GLU A 430 28.94 -27.58 -6.39
CA GLU A 430 28.69 -26.23 -5.89
C GLU A 430 29.84 -25.89 -4.93
N GLY A 431 30.72 -24.97 -5.37
CA GLY A 431 31.83 -24.55 -4.56
C GLY A 431 31.26 -23.83 -3.36
N ASP A 432 31.50 -24.39 -2.16
CA ASP A 432 31.29 -23.73 -0.89
C ASP A 432 31.78 -22.28 -1.00
N SER A 433 30.85 -21.34 -0.97
CA SER A 433 31.15 -19.92 -0.79
C SER A 433 31.46 -19.69 0.69
N ASP A 434 32.62 -20.21 1.13
CA ASP A 434 33.30 -19.79 2.34
C ASP A 434 34.61 -19.13 1.90
N GLU A 435 34.62 -17.79 1.83
CA GLU A 435 35.75 -16.91 2.20
C GLU A 435 35.34 -15.44 2.27
#